data_AF-F6SX21-F1
#
_entry.id   AF-F6SX21-F1
#
_cell.length_a   1.000
_cell.length_b   1.000
_cell.length_c   1.000
_cell.angle_alpha   90.00
_cell.angle_beta   90.00
_cell.angle_gamma   90.00
#
_symmetry.space_group_name_H-M   'P 1'
#
loop_
_entity.id
_entity.type
_entity.pdbx_description
1 polymer ?
#
loop_
_entity_poly.entity_id
_entity_poly.type
_entity_poly.pdbx_seq_one_letter_code
_entity_poly.pdbx_strand_id
1 'polypeptide(L)'
;STVNKAIGSITLAYNNDTTSISAWNEINSRNTCCGVNGPEDWIAAGFAKPQCAGYTMGCFKAIMTSYFVMWTMSLLAQVFGLVIGVAKYLKHSWIFQQKSNKVQGKE
;
A
#
# COMPACT_ATOMS: atom_id res chain seq x y z
N SER A 1 6.99 -13.47 -18.38
CA SER A 1 6.50 -12.82 -17.15
C SER A 1 5.37 -11.86 -17.50
N THR A 2 4.27 -11.87 -16.76
CA THR A 2 3.12 -10.94 -16.92
C THR A 2 3.56 -9.47 -16.80
N VAL A 3 4.59 -9.21 -16.01
CA VAL A 3 5.21 -7.88 -15.84
C VAL A 3 5.87 -7.41 -17.15
N ASN A 4 6.60 -8.27 -17.86
CA ASN A 4 7.22 -7.91 -19.15
C ASN A 4 6.18 -7.67 -20.26
N LYS A 5 5.01 -8.32 -20.18
CA LYS A 5 3.89 -8.03 -21.09
C LYS A 5 3.29 -6.66 -20.80
N ALA A 6 3.12 -6.31 -19.52
CA ALA A 6 2.67 -4.97 -19.12
C ALA A 6 3.64 -3.90 -19.62
N ILE A 7 4.95 -4.07 -19.40
CA ILE A 7 6.02 -3.19 -19.90
C ILE A 7 5.92 -2.99 -21.41
N GLY A 8 5.85 -4.07 -22.18
CA GLY A 8 5.75 -4.01 -23.64
C GLY A 8 4.50 -3.25 -24.12
N SER A 9 3.34 -3.49 -23.50
CA SER A 9 2.09 -2.80 -23.86
C SER A 9 2.08 -1.32 -23.48
N ILE A 10 2.74 -0.96 -22.39
CA ILE A 10 2.91 0.41 -21.91
C ILE A 10 3.78 1.22 -22.88
N THR A 11 4.91 0.63 -23.28
CA THR A 11 5.85 1.23 -24.24
C THR A 11 5.22 1.44 -25.62
N LEU A 12 4.37 0.50 -26.07
CA LEU A 12 3.63 0.59 -27.32
C LEU A 12 2.51 1.64 -27.29
N ALA A 13 1.80 1.78 -26.16
CA ALA A 13 0.71 2.74 -26.02
C ALA A 13 1.21 4.19 -25.84
N TYR A 14 2.33 4.38 -25.10
CA TYR A 14 2.89 5.70 -24.83
C TYR A 14 3.38 6.43 -26.09
N ASN A 15 3.84 5.69 -27.12
CA ASN A 15 4.32 6.28 -28.37
C ASN A 15 3.21 6.79 -29.30
N ASN A 16 1.96 6.37 -29.11
CA ASN A 16 0.87 6.64 -30.06
C ASN A 16 -0.31 7.44 -29.48
N ASP A 17 -0.35 7.72 -28.18
CA ASP A 17 -1.53 8.31 -27.53
C ASP A 17 -1.16 9.27 -26.38
N THR A 18 -1.61 10.53 -26.49
CA THR A 18 -1.43 11.56 -25.47
C THR A 18 -2.10 11.20 -24.14
N THR A 19 -3.15 10.38 -24.18
CA THR A 19 -3.82 9.84 -22.99
C THR A 19 -2.88 8.94 -22.19
N SER A 20 -2.13 8.08 -22.89
CA SER A 20 -1.15 7.19 -22.28
C SER A 20 0.01 7.96 -21.65
N ILE A 21 0.44 9.06 -22.29
CA ILE A 21 1.46 9.97 -21.74
C ILE A 21 0.99 10.60 -20.43
N SER A 22 -0.24 11.13 -20.41
CA SER A 22 -0.82 11.76 -19.22
C SER A 22 -0.94 10.77 -18.06
N ALA A 23 -1.46 9.57 -18.32
CA ALA A 23 -1.61 8.52 -17.32
C ALA A 23 -0.27 8.12 -16.69
N TRP A 24 0.78 8.02 -17.50
CA TRP A 24 2.12 7.69 -17.01
C TRP A 24 2.76 8.80 -16.19
N ASN A 25 2.59 10.05 -16.60
CA ASN A 25 3.05 11.19 -15.81
C ASN A 25 2.35 11.23 -14.44
N GLU A 26 1.06 10.92 -14.41
CA GLU A 26 0.29 10.80 -13.17
C GLU A 26 0.78 9.65 -12.29
N ILE A 27 1.01 8.45 -12.86
CA ILE A 27 1.54 7.28 -12.12
C ILE A 27 2.93 7.59 -11.53
N ASN A 28 3.83 8.13 -12.35
CA ASN A 28 5.19 8.50 -11.94
C ASN A 28 5.17 9.54 -10.80
N SER A 29 4.29 10.54 -10.91
CA SER A 29 4.15 11.59 -9.90
C SER A 29 3.54 11.08 -8.60
N ARG A 30 2.40 10.37 -8.66
CA ARG A 30 1.68 9.87 -7.47
C ARG A 30 2.50 8.88 -6.65
N ASN A 31 3.29 8.04 -7.31
CA ASN A 31 4.05 6.97 -6.66
C ASN A 31 5.55 7.29 -6.54
N THR A 32 5.97 8.50 -6.90
CA THR A 32 7.38 8.93 -6.85
C THR A 32 8.32 7.92 -7.54
N CYS A 33 7.93 7.48 -8.73
CA CYS A 33 8.56 6.38 -9.44
C CYS A 33 8.82 6.72 -10.91
N CYS A 34 9.60 5.89 -11.59
CA CYS A 34 9.94 6.07 -12.99
C CYS A 34 10.03 4.75 -13.71
N GLY A 35 9.23 4.59 -14.76
CA GLY A 35 9.20 3.35 -15.53
C GLY A 35 8.66 2.20 -14.69
N VAL A 36 8.62 0.99 -15.24
CA VAL A 36 8.07 -0.15 -14.51
C VAL A 36 9.12 -0.68 -13.52
N ASN A 37 10.34 -0.91 -14.01
CA ASN A 37 11.48 -1.35 -13.23
C ASN A 37 12.44 -0.21 -12.90
N GLY A 38 12.48 0.82 -13.74
CA GLY A 38 13.31 1.98 -13.54
C GLY A 38 13.31 2.93 -14.74
N PRO A 39 14.04 4.05 -14.64
CA PRO A 39 14.16 5.05 -15.71
C PRO A 39 14.73 4.50 -17.02
N GLU A 40 15.51 3.43 -16.97
CA GLU A 40 16.06 2.72 -18.12
C GLU A 40 15.00 2.18 -19.08
N ASP A 41 13.78 1.89 -18.58
CA ASP A 41 12.67 1.41 -19.41
C ASP A 41 12.29 2.45 -20.48
N TRP A 42 12.40 3.74 -20.17
CA TRP A 42 12.13 4.83 -21.12
C TRP A 42 13.20 4.92 -22.20
N ILE A 43 14.46 4.66 -21.85
CA ILE A 43 15.57 4.67 -22.81
C ILE A 43 15.45 3.46 -23.74
N ALA A 44 15.17 2.28 -23.21
CA ALA A 44 14.93 1.07 -23.99
C ALA A 44 13.73 1.20 -24.95
N ALA A 45 12.75 2.02 -24.55
CA ALA A 45 11.58 2.39 -25.36
C ALA A 45 11.85 3.45 -26.44
N GLY A 46 13.07 4.01 -26.51
CA GLY A 46 13.46 5.01 -27.51
C GLY A 46 13.24 6.47 -27.10
N PHE A 47 12.91 6.74 -25.82
CA PHE A 47 12.75 8.11 -25.34
C PHE A 47 14.10 8.71 -24.90
N ALA A 48 14.37 9.93 -25.37
CA ALA A 48 15.64 10.63 -25.12
C ALA A 48 15.87 11.05 -23.66
N LYS A 49 14.80 11.17 -22.87
CA LYS A 49 14.88 11.49 -21.43
C LYS A 49 13.70 10.87 -20.69
N PRO A 50 13.93 10.24 -19.52
CA PRO A 50 12.82 9.82 -18.65
C PRO A 50 12.00 11.04 -18.22
N GLN A 51 10.68 11.01 -18.50
CA GLN A 51 9.66 11.95 -18.00
C GLN A 51 9.35 11.65 -16.52
N CYS A 52 10.40 11.62 -15.74
CA CYS A 52 10.38 11.28 -14.34
C CYS A 52 11.15 12.38 -13.64
N ALA A 53 10.57 12.99 -12.63
CA ALA A 53 11.13 14.16 -11.94
C ALA A 53 12.37 13.79 -11.07
N GLY A 54 13.36 13.11 -11.66
CA GLY A 54 14.54 12.58 -10.98
C GLY A 54 14.33 11.25 -10.26
N TYR A 55 13.17 10.61 -10.38
CA TYR A 55 12.89 9.34 -9.70
C TYR A 55 13.69 8.18 -10.30
N THR A 56 14.32 7.40 -9.42
CA THR A 56 15.17 6.26 -9.79
C THR A 56 14.53 4.90 -9.52
N MET A 57 13.41 4.87 -8.78
CA MET A 57 12.72 3.63 -8.42
C MET A 57 11.65 3.28 -9.46
N GLY A 58 11.62 2.01 -9.90
CA GLY A 58 10.54 1.49 -10.73
C GLY A 58 9.18 1.49 -10.04
N CYS A 59 8.13 1.84 -10.79
CA CYS A 59 6.76 1.91 -10.30
C CYS A 59 6.23 0.57 -9.80
N PHE A 60 6.68 -0.56 -10.35
CA PHE A 60 6.29 -1.87 -9.83
C PHE A 60 6.76 -2.06 -8.39
N LYS A 61 8.01 -1.69 -8.10
CA LYS A 61 8.59 -1.78 -6.76
C LYS A 61 7.94 -0.77 -5.81
N ALA A 62 7.73 0.46 -6.27
CA ALA A 62 7.09 1.51 -5.47
C ALA A 62 5.66 1.11 -5.04
N ILE A 63 4.85 0.64 -5.99
CA ILE A 63 3.47 0.20 -5.73
C ILE A 63 3.46 -1.00 -4.78
N MET A 64 4.25 -2.04 -5.06
CA MET A 64 4.30 -3.23 -4.20
C MET A 64 4.76 -2.91 -2.77
N THR A 65 5.70 -1.98 -2.61
CA THR A 65 6.15 -1.52 -1.29
C THR A 65 5.01 -0.83 -0.54
N SER A 66 4.28 0.07 -1.20
CA SER A 66 3.11 0.74 -0.61
C SER A 66 2.02 -0.23 -0.20
N TYR A 67 1.69 -1.23 -1.04
CA TYR A 67 0.70 -2.27 -0.71
C TYR A 67 1.12 -3.10 0.50
N PHE A 68 2.39 -3.48 0.59
CA PHE A 68 2.92 -4.25 1.71
C PHE A 68 2.84 -3.45 3.02
N VAL A 69 3.20 -2.17 3.00
CA VAL A 69 3.09 -1.28 4.17
C VAL A 69 1.62 -1.12 4.59
N MET A 70 0.72 -0.92 3.65
CA MET A 70 -0.72 -0.84 3.94
C MET A 70 -1.26 -2.12 4.59
N TRP A 71 -0.87 -3.29 4.07
CA TRP A 71 -1.27 -4.59 4.59
C TRP A 71 -0.75 -4.82 6.02
N THR A 72 0.53 -4.53 6.26
CA THR A 72 1.14 -4.71 7.58
C THR A 72 0.54 -3.77 8.63
N MET A 73 0.25 -2.51 8.27
CA MET A 73 -0.42 -1.57 9.18
C MET A 73 -1.86 -1.98 9.50
N SER A 74 -2.61 -2.53 8.54
CA SER A 74 -3.96 -3.05 8.77
C SER A 74 -3.99 -4.24 9.74
N LEU A 75 -3.03 -5.18 9.59
CA LEU A 75 -2.91 -6.31 10.50
C LEU A 75 -2.55 -5.87 11.92
N LEU A 76 -1.62 -4.93 12.06
CA LEU A 76 -1.26 -4.36 13.35
C LEU A 76 -2.48 -3.70 14.02
N ALA A 77 -3.25 -2.89 13.29
CA ALA A 77 -4.46 -2.25 13.83
C ALA A 77 -5.49 -3.26 14.37
N GLN A 78 -5.69 -4.39 13.66
CA GLN A 78 -6.60 -5.45 14.10
C GLN A 78 -6.12 -6.12 15.39
N VAL A 79 -4.81 -6.43 15.50
CA VAL A 79 -4.23 -7.05 16.70
C VAL A 79 -4.33 -6.10 17.90
N PHE A 80 -3.98 -4.82 17.74
CA PHE A 80 -4.11 -3.82 18.80
C PHE A 80 -5.57 -3.63 19.24
N GLY A 81 -6.51 -3.60 18.29
CA GLY A 81 -7.94 -3.52 18.60
C GLY A 81 -8.44 -4.71 19.43
N LEU A 82 -7.99 -5.92 19.10
CA LEU A 82 -8.34 -7.15 19.82
C LEU A 82 -7.81 -7.13 21.27
N VAL A 83 -6.55 -6.75 21.47
CA VAL A 83 -5.93 -6.67 22.81
C VAL A 83 -6.66 -5.65 23.70
N ILE A 84 -6.96 -4.47 23.17
CA ILE A 84 -7.70 -3.43 23.91
C ILE A 84 -9.13 -3.90 24.22
N GLY A 85 -9.80 -4.57 23.27
CA GLY A 85 -11.13 -5.12 23.45
C GLY A 85 -11.19 -6.17 24.56
N VAL A 86 -10.26 -7.12 24.55
CA VAL A 86 -10.15 -8.16 25.59
C VAL A 86 -9.86 -7.54 26.96
N ALA A 87 -8.96 -6.55 27.05
CA ALA A 87 -8.66 -5.87 28.30
C ALA A 87 -9.89 -5.13 28.87
N LYS A 88 -10.67 -4.45 28.03
CA LYS A 88 -11.93 -3.79 28.45
C LYS A 88 -12.98 -4.81 28.89
N TYR A 89 -13.12 -5.91 28.16
CA TYR A 89 -14.05 -6.99 28.51
C TYR A 89 -13.71 -7.61 29.86
N LEU A 90 -12.45 -7.98 30.09
CA LEU A 90 -12.00 -8.54 31.37
C LEU A 90 -12.23 -7.58 32.54
N LYS A 91 -11.97 -6.28 32.35
CA LYS A 91 -12.25 -5.25 33.37
C LYS A 91 -13.75 -5.17 33.70
N HIS A 92 -14.62 -5.20 32.68
CA HIS A 92 -16.07 -5.18 32.89
C HIS A 92 -16.58 -6.45 33.58
N SER A 93 -16.09 -7.63 33.18
CA SER A 93 -16.45 -8.91 33.81
C SER A 93 -16.04 -8.97 35.28
N TRP A 94 -14.86 -8.45 35.64
CA TRP A 94 -14.41 -8.34 37.03
C TRP A 94 -15.32 -7.44 37.88
N ILE A 95 -15.72 -6.28 37.35
CA ILE A 95 -16.64 -5.35 38.02
C ILE A 95 -18.01 -6.01 38.23
N PHE A 96 -18.51 -6.75 37.23
CA PHE A 96 -19.77 -7.45 37.31
C PHE A 96 -19.74 -8.56 38.38
N GLN A 97 -18.65 -9.31 38.46
CA GLN A 97 -18.44 -10.33 39.49
C GLN A 97 -18.42 -9.74 40.90
N GLN A 98 -17.74 -8.62 41.13
CA GLN A 98 -17.73 -7.96 42.44
C GLN A 98 -19.12 -7.46 42.85
N LYS A 99 -19.89 -6.91 41.91
CA LYS A 99 -21.26 -6.45 42.17
C LYS A 99 -22.20 -7.61 42.51
N SER A 100 -22.08 -8.74 41.80
CA SER A 100 -22.85 -9.96 42.10
C SER A 100 -22.50 -10.54 43.47
N ASN A 101 -21.21 -10.59 43.83
CA ASN A 101 -20.78 -11.10 45.14
C ASN A 101 -21.27 -10.21 46.30
N LYS A 102 -21.33 -8.88 46.13
CA LYS A 102 -21.92 -7.98 47.12
C LYS A 102 -23.43 -8.12 47.28
N VAL A 103 -24.16 -8.44 46.21
CA VAL A 103 -25.63 -8.62 46.26
C VAL A 103 -26.03 -9.96 46.89
N GLN A 104 -25.19 -10.99 46.81
CA GLN A 104 -25.46 -12.33 47.37
C GLN A 104 -25.00 -12.56 48.82
N GLY A 105 -24.50 -11.53 49.53
CA GLY A 105 -24.29 -11.61 50.98
C GLY A 105 -23.25 -12.66 51.40
N LYS A 106 -21.99 -12.47 51.01
CA LYS A 106 -20.86 -12.97 51.79
C LYS A 106 -20.00 -11.76 52.16
N GLU A 107 -20.24 -11.27 53.38
CA GLU A 107 -19.50 -10.26 54.18
C GLU A 107 -18.86 -9.07 53.45
#